data_AF-A0A813K183-F1
#
_entry.id   AF-A0A813K183-F1
#
_cell.length_a   1.000
_cell.length_b   1.000
_cell.length_c   1.000
_cell.angle_alpha   90.00
_cell.angle_beta   90.00
_cell.angle_gamma   90.00
#
_symmetry.space_group_name_H-M   'P 1'
#
loop_
_entity.id
_entity.type
_entity.pdbx_description
1 polymer ?
#
loop_
_entity_poly.entity_id
_entity_poly.type
_entity_poly.pdbx_seq_one_letter_code
_entity_poly.pdbx_strand_id
1 'polypeptide(L)'
;DSNIAVDNIVEGLVRSGVRVVRVGRPEAARPEVLEHCADEIACQRLQVKDMKSLDSGTRNEHKRIVQEVIAEAEVVCCTAIGAGSVMLNEHCFSRVLFDEAAQATELATVVPLVRGASQVVLCGDQCQLPPTVSVDCMRNQGLELSLFERLTIATHKPHVLLEAQHRMHPAISAFPRAAFYGGRLMDGIACEDRPAPDGFHWPKKNMPLCFLPVRGREQREGESLRNEEEAQRVLEVVKGLLNGGLEPSEVGIVSPYAAQVRLLKNTLIRAGLPTARDKGGVEINSVDGYQGREKEAIVISTVRSSSSGGLGFVADWRRANVAFTRARRGLVVVGDPETLGRDPTTWAPWLKWVRDTGCYSPPGSLDRLPNPRGDSEAIGLAAKSGDSEKLLKKSAQAWAKEDAGSERKRSRSASSGSSKKRRKLEKKEENKEKKEKKGKDEKKDEKKEKEEKKEETKEKKDKKEKKAPRGSRSRSNSAGSGKKKKEKKKDKKVKKKEKKKSSESGSS
;
A
#
# COMPACT_ATOMS: atom_id res chain seq x y z
N ASP A 1 4.98 -1.39 -1.13
CA ASP A 1 5.50 -2.77 -1.03
C ASP A 1 4.45 -3.87 -1.24
N SER A 2 3.21 -3.69 -0.78
CA SER A 2 2.12 -4.69 -0.97
C SER A 2 1.90 -5.20 -2.39
N ASN A 3 2.09 -4.38 -3.44
CA ASN A 3 1.93 -4.86 -4.82
C ASN A 3 2.98 -5.90 -5.21
N ILE A 4 4.22 -5.80 -4.70
CA ILE A 4 5.32 -6.72 -5.02
C ILE A 4 5.04 -8.10 -4.42
N ALA A 5 4.54 -8.16 -3.18
CA ALA A 5 4.14 -9.41 -2.55
C ALA A 5 3.07 -10.13 -3.39
N VAL A 6 2.08 -9.39 -3.89
CA VAL A 6 1.06 -9.97 -4.77
C VAL A 6 1.64 -10.39 -6.13
N ASP A 7 2.54 -9.60 -6.72
CA ASP A 7 3.21 -9.95 -7.98
C ASP A 7 4.03 -11.24 -7.84
N ASN A 8 4.73 -11.44 -6.72
CA ASN A 8 5.48 -12.66 -6.44
C ASN A 8 4.57 -13.90 -6.37
N ILE A 9 3.40 -13.78 -5.76
CA ILE A 9 2.40 -14.87 -5.71
C ILE A 9 1.86 -15.16 -7.11
N VAL A 10 1.52 -14.13 -7.88
CA VAL A 10 1.06 -14.30 -9.27
C VAL A 10 2.10 -15.03 -10.09
N GLU A 11 3.36 -14.59 -10.04
CA GLU A 11 4.47 -15.23 -10.76
C GLU A 11 4.65 -16.70 -10.37
N GLY A 12 4.57 -17.04 -9.08
CA GLY A 12 4.63 -18.42 -8.60
C GLY A 12 3.47 -19.30 -9.06
N LEU A 13 2.25 -18.76 -9.09
CA LEU A 13 1.04 -19.46 -9.55
C LEU A 13 1.09 -19.71 -11.07
N VAL A 14 1.52 -18.72 -11.85
CA VAL A 14 1.70 -18.84 -13.30
C VAL A 14 2.69 -19.94 -13.63
N ARG A 15 3.86 -19.98 -12.95
CA ARG A 15 4.86 -21.04 -13.12
C ARG A 15 4.33 -22.43 -12.78
N SER A 16 3.32 -22.50 -11.92
CA SER A 16 2.66 -23.74 -11.51
C SER A 16 1.49 -24.13 -12.43
N GLY A 17 1.23 -23.36 -13.49
CA GLY A 17 0.15 -23.61 -14.45
C GLY A 17 -1.25 -23.27 -13.94
N VAL A 18 -1.38 -22.51 -12.85
CA VAL A 18 -2.67 -22.10 -12.30
C VAL A 18 -3.23 -20.92 -13.09
N ARG A 19 -4.52 -20.97 -13.45
CA ARG A 19 -5.21 -19.84 -14.11
C ARG A 19 -5.45 -18.71 -13.10
N VAL A 20 -4.49 -17.79 -13.02
CA VAL A 20 -4.52 -16.64 -12.10
C VAL A 20 -4.90 -15.35 -12.82
N VAL A 21 -5.67 -14.52 -12.12
CA VAL A 21 -6.00 -13.14 -12.55
C VAL A 21 -5.54 -12.15 -11.49
N ARG A 22 -4.79 -11.14 -11.90
CA ARG A 22 -4.38 -10.03 -11.06
C ARG A 22 -5.38 -8.87 -11.15
N VAL A 23 -5.96 -8.49 -10.01
CA VAL A 23 -6.87 -7.35 -9.91
C VAL A 23 -6.18 -6.19 -9.20
N GLY A 24 -6.15 -5.03 -9.87
CA GLY A 24 -5.47 -3.84 -9.39
C GLY A 24 -5.16 -2.88 -10.53
N ARG A 25 -4.46 -1.79 -10.23
CA ARG A 25 -4.00 -0.85 -11.25
C ARG A 25 -2.82 -1.47 -12.02
N PRO A 26 -2.89 -1.63 -13.36
CA PRO A 26 -1.79 -2.19 -14.14
C PRO A 26 -0.46 -1.43 -13.95
N GLU A 27 -0.51 -0.12 -13.73
CA GLU A 27 0.69 0.71 -13.54
C GLU A 27 1.45 0.40 -12.23
N ALA A 28 0.81 -0.32 -11.30
CA ALA A 28 1.41 -0.73 -10.04
C ALA A 28 1.94 -2.18 -10.06
N ALA A 29 1.76 -2.89 -11.17
CA ALA A 29 2.19 -4.27 -11.35
C ALA A 29 3.55 -4.34 -12.07
N ARG A 30 4.33 -5.37 -11.76
CA ARG A 30 5.58 -5.66 -12.48
C ARG A 30 5.31 -5.99 -13.96
N PRO A 31 6.23 -5.62 -14.88
CA PRO A 31 6.08 -5.91 -16.31
C PRO A 31 5.80 -7.38 -16.61
N GLU A 32 6.42 -8.28 -15.84
CA GLU A 32 6.31 -9.73 -16.02
C GLU A 32 4.93 -10.29 -15.68
N VAL A 33 4.10 -9.55 -14.93
CA VAL A 33 2.74 -10.01 -14.56
C VAL A 33 1.64 -9.21 -15.24
N LEU A 34 1.98 -8.24 -16.09
CA LEU A 34 1.01 -7.37 -16.75
C LEU A 34 0.00 -8.15 -17.60
N GLU A 35 0.45 -9.19 -18.29
CA GLU A 35 -0.41 -10.05 -19.11
C GLU A 35 -1.48 -10.80 -18.31
N HIS A 36 -1.31 -10.90 -16.98
CA HIS A 36 -2.27 -11.53 -16.07
C HIS A 36 -3.21 -10.53 -15.40
N CYS A 37 -3.08 -9.23 -15.69
CA CYS A 37 -3.99 -8.21 -15.14
C CYS A 37 -5.37 -8.31 -15.78
N ALA A 38 -6.43 -8.23 -14.99
CA ALA A 38 -7.81 -8.36 -15.47
C ALA A 38 -8.16 -7.35 -16.59
N ASP A 39 -7.73 -6.08 -16.44
CA ASP A 39 -7.93 -5.04 -17.45
C ASP A 39 -7.14 -5.33 -18.74
N GLU A 40 -5.92 -5.87 -18.62
CA GLU A 40 -5.08 -6.18 -19.79
C GLU A 40 -5.66 -7.34 -20.59
N ILE A 41 -6.10 -8.41 -19.91
CA ILE A 41 -6.79 -9.55 -20.53
C ILE A 41 -8.07 -9.08 -21.24
N ALA A 42 -8.82 -8.16 -20.63
CA ALA A 42 -10.03 -7.61 -21.24
C ALA A 42 -9.71 -6.74 -22.47
N CYS A 43 -8.68 -5.89 -22.41
CA CYS A 43 -8.19 -5.12 -23.56
C CYS A 43 -7.73 -6.02 -24.71
N GLN A 44 -7.02 -7.12 -24.43
CA GLN A 44 -6.61 -8.10 -25.42
C GLN A 44 -7.80 -8.80 -26.08
N ARG A 45 -8.79 -9.24 -25.30
CA ARG A 45 -10.04 -9.84 -25.83
C ARG A 45 -10.83 -8.86 -26.72
N LEU A 46 -10.78 -7.57 -26.40
CA LEU A 46 -11.42 -6.50 -27.18
C LEU A 46 -10.59 -6.01 -28.37
N GLN A 47 -9.33 -6.44 -28.51
CA GLN A 47 -8.39 -5.92 -29.50
C GLN A 47 -8.16 -4.40 -29.40
N VAL A 48 -8.15 -3.87 -28.17
CA VAL A 48 -7.94 -2.45 -27.88
C VAL A 48 -6.59 -2.24 -27.20
N LYS A 49 -5.88 -1.16 -27.57
CA LYS A 49 -4.54 -0.87 -27.02
C LYS A 49 -4.52 -0.52 -25.55
N ASP A 50 -5.49 0.28 -25.08
CA ASP A 50 -5.56 0.71 -23.69
C ASP A 50 -6.98 1.11 -23.28
N MET A 51 -7.22 1.19 -21.97
CA MET A 51 -8.50 1.67 -21.44
C MET A 51 -8.85 3.12 -21.82
N LYS A 52 -7.86 3.94 -22.19
CA LYS A 52 -8.07 5.37 -22.51
C LYS A 52 -8.70 5.57 -23.89
N SER A 53 -8.53 4.58 -24.77
CA SER A 53 -9.08 4.56 -26.12
C SER A 53 -10.52 4.02 -26.20
N LEU A 54 -11.11 3.60 -25.08
CA LEU A 54 -12.47 3.05 -25.03
C LEU A 54 -13.55 4.13 -25.16
N ASP A 55 -14.50 3.94 -26.08
CA ASP A 55 -15.75 4.69 -26.11
C ASP A 55 -16.75 4.20 -25.04
N SER A 56 -17.90 4.87 -24.91
CA SER A 56 -18.90 4.53 -23.89
C SER A 56 -19.49 3.12 -24.05
N GLY A 57 -19.63 2.63 -25.28
CA GLY A 57 -20.19 1.29 -25.54
C GLY A 57 -19.19 0.20 -25.20
N THR A 58 -17.96 0.36 -25.69
CA THR A 58 -16.83 -0.54 -25.47
C THR A 58 -16.44 -0.59 -24.00
N ARG A 59 -16.67 0.49 -23.23
CA ARG A 59 -16.42 0.49 -21.78
C ARG A 59 -17.37 -0.40 -20.98
N ASN A 60 -18.62 -0.54 -21.42
CA ASN A 60 -19.55 -1.48 -20.79
C ASN A 60 -19.17 -2.93 -21.13
N GLU A 61 -18.79 -3.17 -22.39
CA GLU A 61 -18.32 -4.49 -22.81
C GLU A 61 -17.03 -4.90 -22.10
N HIS A 62 -16.08 -3.97 -21.94
CA HIS A 62 -14.87 -4.18 -21.15
C HIS A 62 -15.19 -4.61 -19.72
N LYS A 63 -16.13 -3.92 -19.04
CA LYS A 63 -16.52 -4.31 -17.68
C LYS A 63 -17.11 -5.72 -17.63
N ARG A 64 -17.93 -6.07 -18.62
CA ARG A 64 -18.52 -7.40 -18.72
C ARG A 64 -17.42 -8.46 -18.88
N ILE A 65 -16.49 -8.25 -19.80
CA ILE A 65 -15.36 -9.15 -20.03
C ILE A 65 -14.49 -9.28 -18.76
N VAL A 66 -14.25 -8.19 -18.03
CA VAL A 66 -13.53 -8.26 -16.74
C VAL A 66 -14.25 -9.18 -15.74
N GLN A 67 -15.59 -9.10 -15.62
CA GLN A 67 -16.33 -10.01 -14.74
C GLN A 67 -16.24 -11.48 -15.22
N GLU A 68 -16.30 -11.71 -16.53
CA GLU A 68 -16.13 -13.06 -17.12
C GLU A 68 -14.73 -13.62 -16.83
N VAL A 69 -13.68 -12.81 -17.04
CA VAL A 69 -12.28 -13.19 -16.74
C VAL A 69 -12.09 -13.52 -15.26
N ILE A 70 -12.67 -12.73 -14.35
CA ILE A 70 -12.59 -13.00 -12.91
C ILE A 70 -13.35 -14.28 -12.53
N ALA A 71 -14.50 -14.55 -13.16
CA ALA A 71 -15.29 -15.76 -12.92
C ALA A 71 -14.61 -17.03 -13.44
N GLU A 72 -13.87 -16.93 -14.54
CA GLU A 72 -13.12 -18.04 -15.16
C GLU A 72 -11.82 -18.40 -14.42
N ALA A 73 -11.32 -17.49 -13.57
CA ALA A 73 -10.05 -17.64 -12.86
C ALA A 73 -10.14 -18.72 -11.75
N GLU A 74 -9.06 -19.48 -11.58
CA GLU A 74 -8.90 -20.38 -10.43
C GLU A 74 -8.47 -19.61 -9.19
N VAL A 75 -7.64 -18.58 -9.37
CA VAL A 75 -7.15 -17.72 -8.29
C VAL A 75 -7.23 -16.26 -8.72
N VAL A 76 -7.77 -15.42 -7.83
CA VAL A 76 -7.80 -13.97 -7.99
C VAL A 76 -6.83 -13.34 -7.00
N CYS A 77 -5.79 -12.69 -7.52
CA CYS A 77 -4.76 -12.05 -6.72
C CYS A 77 -4.96 -10.53 -6.70
N CYS A 78 -5.05 -9.93 -5.52
CA CYS A 78 -5.14 -8.49 -5.35
C CYS A 78 -4.48 -8.04 -4.05
N THR A 79 -4.24 -6.74 -3.89
CA THR A 79 -3.83 -6.20 -2.58
C THR A 79 -5.02 -6.22 -1.61
N ALA A 80 -4.76 -6.20 -0.31
CA ALA A 80 -5.80 -6.20 0.73
C ALA A 80 -6.89 -5.14 0.50
N ILE A 81 -6.47 -3.90 0.20
CA ILE A 81 -7.40 -2.81 -0.14
C ILE A 81 -7.98 -2.98 -1.54
N GLY A 82 -7.21 -3.55 -2.49
CA GLY A 82 -7.68 -3.91 -3.83
C GLY A 82 -8.84 -4.90 -3.81
N ALA A 83 -8.94 -5.75 -2.78
CA ALA A 83 -10.10 -6.61 -2.57
C ALA A 83 -11.40 -5.78 -2.44
N GLY A 84 -11.33 -4.54 -1.95
CA GLY A 84 -12.48 -3.61 -1.91
C GLY A 84 -12.91 -3.04 -3.27
N SER A 85 -12.26 -3.42 -4.38
CA SER A 85 -12.58 -2.93 -5.72
C SER A 85 -14.02 -3.26 -6.13
N VAL A 86 -14.63 -2.33 -6.87
CA VAL A 86 -15.96 -2.52 -7.49
C VAL A 86 -15.96 -3.71 -8.47
N MET A 87 -14.80 -4.02 -9.06
CA MET A 87 -14.63 -5.19 -9.94
C MET A 87 -14.92 -6.52 -9.25
N LEU A 88 -14.91 -6.55 -7.92
CA LEU A 88 -15.10 -7.76 -7.13
C LEU A 88 -16.46 -7.79 -6.43
N ASN A 89 -17.34 -6.82 -6.65
CA ASN A 89 -18.62 -6.70 -5.94
C ASN A 89 -19.59 -7.86 -6.21
N GLU A 90 -19.52 -8.46 -7.39
CA GLU A 90 -20.39 -9.59 -7.79
C GLU A 90 -19.78 -10.95 -7.42
N HIS A 91 -18.59 -10.96 -6.78
CA HIS A 91 -17.86 -12.16 -6.45
C HIS A 91 -17.73 -12.36 -4.93
N CYS A 92 -17.95 -13.59 -4.48
CA CYS A 92 -17.71 -14.02 -3.11
C CYS A 92 -16.55 -15.01 -3.08
N PHE A 93 -15.70 -14.91 -2.06
CA PHE A 93 -14.51 -15.72 -1.90
C PHE A 93 -14.60 -16.51 -0.59
N SER A 94 -15.00 -17.78 -0.68
CA SER A 94 -15.15 -18.65 0.48
C SER A 94 -13.82 -19.06 1.12
N ARG A 95 -12.73 -18.99 0.35
CA ARG A 95 -11.35 -19.28 0.78
C ARG A 95 -10.48 -18.06 0.52
N VAL A 96 -9.78 -17.59 1.55
CA VAL A 96 -8.87 -16.45 1.47
C VAL A 96 -7.49 -16.86 1.99
N LEU A 97 -6.47 -16.72 1.15
CA LEU A 97 -5.07 -16.78 1.54
C LEU A 97 -4.53 -15.34 1.57
N PHE A 98 -3.96 -14.92 2.69
CA PHE A 98 -3.43 -13.58 2.90
C PHE A 98 -1.96 -13.68 3.27
N ASP A 99 -1.09 -13.21 2.39
CA ASP A 99 0.36 -13.16 2.63
C ASP A 99 0.80 -11.80 3.19
N GLU A 100 1.97 -11.77 3.84
CA GLU A 100 2.50 -10.59 4.55
C GLU A 100 1.49 -10.01 5.58
N ALA A 101 0.71 -10.88 6.22
CA ALA A 101 -0.38 -10.50 7.13
C ALA A 101 0.09 -9.73 8.37
N ALA A 102 1.34 -9.93 8.80
CA ALA A 102 1.95 -9.18 9.89
C ALA A 102 2.19 -7.69 9.54
N GLN A 103 2.33 -7.36 8.25
CA GLN A 103 2.54 -6.00 7.76
C GLN A 103 1.20 -5.25 7.51
N ALA A 104 0.08 -5.95 7.51
CA ALA A 104 -1.24 -5.35 7.29
C ALA A 104 -1.86 -4.90 8.63
N THR A 105 -2.43 -3.69 8.65
CA THR A 105 -3.30 -3.33 9.78
C THR A 105 -4.46 -4.33 9.85
N GLU A 106 -4.99 -4.52 11.06
CA GLU A 106 -6.14 -5.39 11.25
C GLU A 106 -7.30 -5.02 10.32
N LEU A 107 -7.59 -3.73 10.19
CA LEU A 107 -8.65 -3.22 9.32
C LEU A 107 -8.41 -3.55 7.84
N ALA A 108 -7.18 -3.44 7.35
CA ALA A 108 -6.85 -3.81 5.98
C ALA A 108 -7.04 -5.32 5.75
N THR A 109 -6.71 -6.14 6.74
CA THR A 109 -6.87 -7.60 6.67
C THR A 109 -8.34 -8.00 6.58
N VAL A 110 -9.26 -7.26 7.21
CA VAL A 110 -10.71 -7.54 7.20
C VAL A 110 -11.36 -7.33 5.82
N VAL A 111 -10.83 -6.44 4.98
CA VAL A 111 -11.41 -6.10 3.66
C VAL A 111 -11.67 -7.32 2.77
N PRO A 112 -10.70 -8.23 2.53
CA PRO A 112 -10.97 -9.46 1.78
C PRO A 112 -11.86 -10.45 2.55
N LEU A 113 -11.80 -10.49 3.89
CA LEU A 113 -12.53 -11.48 4.70
C LEU A 113 -14.05 -11.27 4.65
N VAL A 114 -14.51 -10.02 4.60
CA VAL A 114 -15.94 -9.70 4.52
C VAL A 114 -16.59 -10.08 3.19
N ARG A 115 -15.83 -10.59 2.21
CA ARG A 115 -16.35 -11.10 0.94
C ARG A 115 -16.85 -12.56 1.02
N GLY A 116 -17.35 -12.96 2.19
CA GLY A 116 -17.92 -14.30 2.41
C GLY A 116 -16.87 -15.37 2.75
N ALA A 117 -15.73 -14.99 3.33
CA ALA A 117 -14.69 -15.94 3.71
C ALA A 117 -15.20 -16.92 4.79
N SER A 118 -15.08 -18.22 4.49
CA SER A 118 -15.39 -19.33 5.40
C SER A 118 -14.13 -20.06 5.87
N GLN A 119 -13.05 -19.98 5.08
CA GLN A 119 -11.73 -20.52 5.40
C GLN A 119 -10.69 -19.43 5.12
N VAL A 120 -9.82 -19.20 6.11
CA VAL A 120 -8.81 -18.14 6.06
C VAL A 120 -7.45 -18.71 6.45
N VAL A 121 -6.44 -18.43 5.63
CA VAL A 121 -5.03 -18.70 5.93
C VAL A 121 -4.30 -17.38 5.95
N LEU A 122 -3.70 -17.03 7.09
CA LEU A 122 -2.87 -15.84 7.24
C LEU A 122 -1.41 -16.29 7.30
N CYS A 123 -0.61 -15.85 6.33
CA CYS A 123 0.83 -16.05 6.28
C CYS A 123 1.50 -14.71 6.63
N GLY A 124 2.50 -14.73 7.50
CA GLY A 124 3.22 -13.54 7.90
C GLY A 124 4.27 -13.86 8.95
N ASP A 125 5.06 -12.85 9.30
CA ASP A 125 6.14 -12.97 10.28
C ASP A 125 6.10 -11.80 11.26
N GLN A 126 5.72 -12.06 12.51
CA GLN A 126 5.67 -11.08 13.60
C GLN A 126 7.05 -10.54 14.02
N CYS A 127 8.13 -11.19 13.55
CA CYS A 127 9.51 -10.75 13.75
C CYS A 127 10.04 -9.85 12.63
N GLN A 128 9.24 -9.58 11.59
CA GLN A 128 9.53 -8.61 10.54
C GLN A 128 8.68 -7.35 10.70
N LEU A 129 8.53 -6.54 9.64
CA LEU A 129 7.95 -5.20 9.74
C LEU A 129 6.48 -5.24 10.18
N PRO A 130 6.09 -4.40 11.16
CA PRO A 130 4.70 -4.23 11.54
C PRO A 130 3.98 -3.32 10.52
N PRO A 131 2.66 -3.12 10.67
CA PRO A 131 1.91 -2.16 9.86
C PRO A 131 2.44 -0.74 10.01
N THR A 132 2.56 -0.04 8.88
CA THR A 132 3.01 1.36 8.87
C THR A 132 1.89 2.30 9.33
N VAL A 133 2.00 2.78 10.57
CA VAL A 133 1.11 3.80 11.14
C VAL A 133 1.88 5.11 11.25
N SER A 134 1.48 6.14 10.51
CA SER A 134 2.17 7.44 10.48
C SER A 134 1.94 8.30 11.73
N VAL A 135 0.84 8.06 12.45
CA VAL A 135 0.43 8.88 13.59
C VAL A 135 0.78 8.17 14.90
N ASP A 136 1.69 8.76 15.68
CA ASP A 136 2.20 8.14 16.92
C ASP A 136 1.12 7.85 17.95
N CYS A 137 0.09 8.71 18.08
CA CYS A 137 -1.00 8.43 19.01
C CYS A 137 -1.81 7.19 18.63
N MET A 138 -2.04 6.96 17.33
CA MET A 138 -2.74 5.77 16.82
C MET A 138 -1.88 4.52 16.96
N ARG A 139 -0.56 4.65 16.75
CA ARG A 139 0.40 3.58 17.01
C ARG A 139 0.32 3.14 18.47
N ASN A 140 0.41 4.10 19.40
CA ASN A 140 0.33 3.87 20.84
C ASN A 140 -1.03 3.31 21.31
N GLN A 141 -2.10 3.53 20.54
CA GLN A 141 -3.43 2.93 20.79
C GLN A 141 -3.58 1.51 20.21
N GLY A 142 -2.55 0.99 19.53
CA GLY A 142 -2.50 -0.40 19.07
C GLY A 142 -2.88 -0.61 17.60
N LEU A 143 -2.96 0.44 16.77
CA LEU A 143 -3.24 0.28 15.33
C LEU A 143 -2.09 -0.43 14.58
N GLU A 144 -0.91 -0.50 15.18
CA GLU A 144 0.22 -1.29 14.70
C GLU A 144 0.12 -2.79 15.03
N LEU A 145 -0.88 -3.21 15.81
CA LEU A 145 -1.10 -4.63 16.06
C LEU A 145 -1.85 -5.22 14.86
N SER A 146 -1.18 -6.10 14.12
CA SER A 146 -1.82 -6.81 13.00
C SER A 146 -2.84 -7.84 13.50
N LEU A 147 -3.79 -8.23 12.63
CA LEU A 147 -4.70 -9.34 12.94
C LEU A 147 -3.93 -10.64 13.19
N PHE A 148 -2.85 -10.86 12.42
CA PHE A 148 -1.97 -12.02 12.54
C PHE A 148 -1.32 -12.10 13.92
N GLU A 149 -0.71 -11.00 14.38
CA GLU A 149 -0.13 -10.93 15.73
C GLU A 149 -1.20 -11.07 16.81
N ARG A 150 -2.34 -10.38 16.66
CA ARG A 150 -3.43 -10.46 17.65
C ARG A 150 -3.93 -11.90 17.83
N LEU A 151 -4.15 -12.64 16.75
CA LEU A 151 -4.57 -14.04 16.80
C LEU A 151 -3.48 -14.94 17.37
N THR A 152 -2.21 -14.69 17.01
CA THR A 152 -1.06 -15.43 17.54
C THR A 152 -0.93 -15.29 19.06
N ILE A 153 -1.23 -14.12 19.61
CA ILE A 153 -1.16 -13.90 21.06
C ILE A 153 -2.43 -14.41 21.76
N ALA A 154 -3.62 -14.18 21.17
CA ALA A 154 -4.89 -14.50 21.80
C ALA A 154 -5.23 -16.00 21.77
N THR A 155 -4.81 -16.70 20.72
CA THR A 155 -5.01 -18.14 20.61
C THR A 155 -3.74 -18.82 21.09
N HIS A 156 -3.77 -19.50 22.24
CA HIS A 156 -2.67 -20.38 22.67
C HIS A 156 -2.48 -21.61 21.73
N LYS A 157 -3.00 -21.53 20.50
CA LYS A 157 -2.90 -22.55 19.47
C LYS A 157 -1.63 -22.32 18.64
N PRO A 158 -1.03 -23.38 18.11
CA PRO A 158 0.16 -23.25 17.29
C PRO A 158 -0.19 -22.54 15.98
N HIS A 159 0.28 -21.31 15.82
CA HIS A 159 0.67 -20.86 14.48
C HIS A 159 1.82 -21.75 14.02
N VAL A 160 1.77 -22.20 12.78
CA VAL A 160 2.81 -23.08 12.24
C VAL A 160 4.00 -22.21 11.85
N LEU A 161 5.13 -22.39 12.54
CA LEU A 161 6.40 -21.82 12.11
C LEU A 161 6.99 -22.73 11.05
N LEU A 162 7.33 -22.18 9.88
CA LEU A 162 8.17 -22.89 8.91
C LEU A 162 9.62 -22.79 9.38
N GLU A 163 10.19 -23.93 9.79
CA GLU A 163 11.45 -23.95 10.52
C GLU A 163 12.69 -23.90 9.61
N ALA A 164 12.62 -24.38 8.37
CA ALA A 164 13.77 -24.41 7.46
C ALA A 164 13.85 -23.15 6.57
N GLN A 165 14.98 -22.45 6.58
CA GLN A 165 15.29 -21.35 5.66
C GLN A 165 16.15 -21.86 4.49
N HIS A 166 15.84 -21.41 3.27
CA HIS A 166 16.56 -21.81 2.05
C HIS A 166 17.19 -20.63 1.27
N ARG A 167 17.18 -19.43 1.86
CA ARG A 167 17.65 -18.19 1.22
C ARG A 167 19.15 -17.97 1.43
N MET A 168 19.54 -17.82 2.69
CA MET A 168 20.79 -17.21 3.13
C MET A 168 21.88 -18.26 3.36
N HIS A 169 23.14 -17.93 3.08
CA HIS A 169 24.28 -18.70 3.58
C HIS A 169 24.16 -18.89 5.12
N PRO A 170 24.43 -20.09 5.68
CA PRO A 170 24.29 -20.37 7.12
C PRO A 170 24.98 -19.37 8.05
N ALA A 171 26.15 -18.85 7.66
CA ALA A 171 26.84 -17.80 8.42
C ALA A 171 26.05 -16.48 8.54
N ILE A 172 25.24 -16.13 7.54
CA ILE A 172 24.40 -14.92 7.54
C ILE A 172 23.15 -15.14 8.41
N SER A 173 22.54 -16.32 8.32
CA SER A 173 21.32 -16.66 9.08
C SER A 173 21.58 -16.85 10.58
N ALA A 174 22.80 -17.21 10.96
CA ALA A 174 23.16 -17.57 12.35
C ALA A 174 22.71 -16.55 13.39
N PHE A 175 23.00 -15.26 13.19
CA PHE A 175 22.58 -14.22 14.14
C PHE A 175 21.06 -14.01 14.14
N PRO A 176 20.38 -13.76 13.00
CA PRO A 176 18.92 -13.62 12.99
C PRO A 176 18.17 -14.80 13.62
N ARG A 177 18.58 -16.04 13.31
CA ARG A 177 17.98 -17.27 13.85
C ARG A 177 18.05 -17.30 15.37
N ALA A 178 19.21 -16.99 15.95
CA ALA A 178 19.40 -16.96 17.40
C ALA A 178 18.69 -15.77 18.06
N ALA A 179 18.90 -14.56 17.54
CA ALA A 179 18.46 -13.32 18.18
C ALA A 179 16.95 -13.07 18.05
N PHE A 180 16.37 -13.30 16.87
CA PHE A 180 14.97 -12.93 16.59
C PHE A 180 14.01 -14.13 16.64
N TYR A 181 14.49 -15.34 16.36
CA TYR A 181 13.64 -16.53 16.28
C TYR A 181 13.89 -17.54 17.41
N GLY A 182 14.70 -17.18 18.40
CA GLY A 182 14.98 -18.04 19.57
C GLY A 182 15.63 -19.37 19.21
N GLY A 183 16.38 -19.42 18.11
CA GLY A 183 17.05 -20.63 17.61
C GLY A 183 16.12 -21.65 16.94
N ARG A 184 14.82 -21.35 16.77
CA ARG A 184 13.83 -22.28 16.20
C ARG A 184 13.96 -22.48 14.69
N LEU A 185 14.52 -21.50 13.99
CA LEU A 185 14.81 -21.63 12.56
C LEU A 185 16.06 -22.49 12.36
N MET A 186 16.11 -23.23 11.26
CA MET A 186 17.16 -24.14 10.80
C MET A 186 17.58 -23.79 9.37
N ASP A 187 18.81 -24.12 8.98
CA ASP A 187 19.25 -23.94 7.60
C ASP A 187 18.90 -25.20 6.79
N GLY A 188 18.12 -25.03 5.72
CA GLY A 188 17.79 -26.07 4.75
C GLY A 188 18.71 -26.06 3.53
N ILE A 189 19.82 -25.34 3.59
CA ILE A 189 20.85 -25.21 2.56
C ILE A 189 22.23 -25.27 3.20
N ALA A 190 23.21 -25.81 2.49
CA ALA A 190 24.58 -25.92 2.96
C ALA A 190 25.39 -24.64 2.66
N CYS A 191 26.58 -24.52 3.26
CA CYS A 191 27.48 -23.39 2.98
C CYS A 191 27.92 -23.37 1.51
N GLU A 192 28.11 -24.54 0.93
CA GLU A 192 28.57 -24.79 -0.43
C GLU A 192 27.55 -24.33 -1.48
N ASP A 193 26.25 -24.32 -1.13
CA ASP A 193 25.17 -23.84 -2.00
C ASP A 193 25.12 -22.31 -2.12
N ARG A 194 25.89 -21.59 -1.29
CA ARG A 194 25.93 -20.12 -1.22
C ARG A 194 27.37 -19.62 -1.09
N PRO A 195 28.27 -19.93 -2.03
CA PRO A 195 29.67 -19.53 -1.91
C PRO A 195 29.81 -18.01 -1.79
N ALA A 196 30.81 -17.52 -1.06
CA ALA A 196 31.05 -16.08 -0.95
C ALA A 196 31.20 -15.42 -2.34
N PRO A 197 30.60 -14.24 -2.59
CA PRO A 197 30.85 -13.49 -3.82
C PRO A 197 32.32 -13.07 -3.94
N ASP A 198 32.87 -13.11 -5.16
CA ASP A 198 34.23 -12.63 -5.42
C ASP A 198 34.28 -11.09 -5.46
N GLY A 199 35.50 -10.54 -5.57
CA GLY A 199 35.71 -9.09 -5.73
C GLY A 199 35.57 -8.26 -4.44
N PHE A 200 35.16 -8.88 -3.33
CA PHE A 200 35.22 -8.30 -2.00
C PHE A 200 36.12 -9.14 -1.07
N HIS A 201 37.02 -8.48 -0.34
CA HIS A 201 37.89 -9.14 0.63
C HIS A 201 37.13 -9.43 1.93
N TRP A 202 36.44 -10.57 1.96
CA TRP A 202 35.77 -11.07 3.15
C TRP A 202 36.78 -11.32 4.29
N PRO A 203 36.54 -10.80 5.52
CA PRO A 203 37.44 -11.05 6.65
C PRO A 203 37.67 -12.54 6.93
N LYS A 204 36.62 -13.34 6.71
CA LYS A 204 36.67 -14.80 6.75
C LYS A 204 36.04 -15.38 5.49
N LYS A 205 36.81 -16.15 4.73
CA LYS A 205 36.37 -16.70 3.44
C LYS A 205 35.13 -17.61 3.55
N ASN A 206 34.98 -18.33 4.67
CA ASN A 206 33.85 -19.22 4.95
C ASN A 206 32.66 -18.52 5.64
N MET A 207 32.75 -17.21 5.90
CA MET A 207 31.66 -16.42 6.46
C MET A 207 31.50 -15.17 5.61
N PRO A 208 30.64 -15.18 4.57
CA PRO A 208 30.43 -14.04 3.69
C PRO A 208 29.57 -12.95 4.36
N LEU A 209 30.07 -12.47 5.49
CA LEU A 209 29.52 -11.42 6.32
C LEU A 209 30.67 -10.49 6.73
N CYS A 210 30.45 -9.18 6.63
CA CYS A 210 31.45 -8.19 7.03
C CYS A 210 30.81 -6.94 7.62
N PHE A 211 31.27 -6.53 8.81
CA PHE A 211 31.06 -5.17 9.28
C PHE A 211 32.25 -4.28 8.88
N LEU A 212 31.93 -3.12 8.28
CA LEU A 212 32.88 -2.08 7.91
C LEU A 212 32.62 -0.85 8.81
N PRO A 213 33.42 -0.66 9.88
CA PRO A 213 33.27 0.49 10.74
C PRO A 213 33.65 1.76 10.00
N VAL A 214 32.73 2.74 9.99
CA VAL A 214 32.93 4.06 9.40
C VAL A 214 32.48 5.11 10.40
N ARG A 215 33.44 5.87 10.94
CA ARG A 215 33.19 7.04 11.80
C ARG A 215 33.02 8.29 10.94
N GLY A 216 31.96 8.32 10.15
CA GLY A 216 31.61 9.45 9.26
C GLY A 216 30.86 10.56 9.99
N ARG A 217 30.55 11.65 9.30
CA ARG A 217 29.72 12.73 9.87
C ARG A 217 28.29 12.63 9.34
N GLU A 218 27.32 12.40 10.22
CA GLU A 218 25.90 12.48 9.84
C GLU A 218 25.51 13.94 9.50
N GLN A 219 24.78 14.11 8.40
CA GLN A 219 24.28 15.39 7.92
C GLN A 219 22.76 15.33 7.75
N ARG A 220 22.07 16.42 8.13
CA ARG A 220 20.62 16.54 7.98
C ARG A 220 20.25 17.11 6.62
N GLU A 221 19.31 16.45 5.93
CA GLU A 221 18.71 16.91 4.67
C GLU A 221 17.18 16.84 4.82
N GLY A 222 16.57 17.99 5.14
CA GLY A 222 15.16 18.06 5.55
C GLY A 222 14.92 17.27 6.84
N GLU A 223 13.95 16.35 6.81
CA GLU A 223 13.63 15.46 7.93
C GLU A 223 14.46 14.15 7.94
N SER A 224 15.35 13.96 6.96
CA SER A 224 16.14 12.74 6.80
C SER A 224 17.64 12.99 7.05
N LEU A 225 18.42 11.91 7.09
CA LEU A 225 19.85 11.92 7.38
C LEU A 225 20.65 11.26 6.25
N ARG A 226 21.89 11.69 6.08
CA ARG A 226 22.86 11.10 5.15
C ARG A 226 24.26 11.13 5.75
N ASN A 227 25.15 10.29 5.23
CA ASN A 227 26.53 10.14 5.64
C ASN A 227 27.38 9.87 4.39
N GLU A 228 28.24 10.82 4.04
CA GLU A 228 29.02 10.80 2.78
C GLU A 228 30.16 9.78 2.84
N GLU A 229 30.79 9.64 4.00
CA GLU A 229 31.87 8.68 4.22
C GLU A 229 31.35 7.24 4.13
N GLU A 230 30.18 6.96 4.71
CA GLU A 230 29.52 5.67 4.50
C GLU A 230 29.17 5.43 3.03
N ALA A 231 28.64 6.44 2.33
CA ALA A 231 28.26 6.30 0.92
C ALA A 231 29.46 6.00 0.03
N GLN A 232 30.63 6.60 0.32
CA GLN A 232 31.86 6.32 -0.39
C GLN A 232 32.35 4.89 -0.15
N ARG A 233 32.27 4.41 1.10
CA ARG A 233 32.66 3.03 1.43
C ARG A 233 31.72 2.00 0.80
N VAL A 234 30.42 2.29 0.76
CA VAL A 234 29.44 1.47 0.04
C VAL A 234 29.77 1.39 -1.45
N LEU A 235 30.15 2.52 -2.08
CA LEU A 235 30.55 2.53 -3.49
C LEU A 235 31.74 1.60 -3.76
N GLU A 236 32.75 1.62 -2.89
CA GLU A 236 33.94 0.75 -3.02
C GLU A 236 33.57 -0.74 -2.91
N VAL A 237 32.71 -1.10 -1.95
CA VAL A 237 32.19 -2.46 -1.80
C VAL A 237 31.44 -2.90 -3.06
N VAL A 238 30.52 -2.06 -3.57
CA VAL A 238 29.74 -2.38 -4.77
C VAL A 238 30.65 -2.54 -5.97
N LYS A 239 31.61 -1.63 -6.19
CA LYS A 239 32.59 -1.77 -7.29
C LYS A 239 33.38 -3.07 -7.19
N GLY A 240 33.81 -3.44 -5.99
CA GLY A 240 34.48 -4.71 -5.74
C GLY A 240 33.63 -5.89 -6.17
N LEU A 241 32.39 -5.98 -5.67
CA LEU A 241 31.45 -7.06 -5.99
C LEU A 241 31.15 -7.17 -7.49
N LEU A 242 30.95 -6.05 -8.18
CA LEU A 242 30.72 -6.04 -9.63
C LEU A 242 31.97 -6.47 -10.41
N ASN A 243 33.16 -6.01 -10.02
CA ASN A 243 34.42 -6.46 -10.59
C ASN A 243 34.69 -7.95 -10.30
N GLY A 244 34.09 -8.48 -9.24
CA GLY A 244 34.07 -9.91 -8.90
C GLY A 244 33.10 -10.75 -9.74
N GLY A 245 32.37 -10.14 -10.66
CA GLY A 245 31.48 -10.85 -11.59
C GLY A 245 30.03 -10.95 -11.16
N LEU A 246 29.60 -10.28 -10.08
CA LEU A 246 28.17 -10.11 -9.82
C LEU A 246 27.56 -9.13 -10.81
N GLU A 247 26.38 -9.45 -11.31
CA GLU A 247 25.61 -8.53 -12.14
C GLU A 247 25.03 -7.39 -11.28
N PRO A 248 24.85 -6.17 -11.80
CA PRO A 248 24.29 -5.07 -11.03
C PRO A 248 22.92 -5.39 -10.42
N SER A 249 22.09 -6.16 -11.14
CA SER A 249 20.78 -6.60 -10.67
C SER A 249 20.82 -7.56 -9.48
N GLU A 250 21.97 -8.20 -9.22
CA GLU A 250 22.22 -9.14 -8.12
C GLU A 250 22.73 -8.45 -6.85
N VAL A 251 22.97 -7.13 -6.91
CA VAL A 251 23.44 -6.33 -5.78
C VAL A 251 22.34 -5.39 -5.29
N GLY A 252 22.12 -5.38 -3.98
CA GLY A 252 21.20 -4.48 -3.30
C GLY A 252 21.88 -3.60 -2.28
N ILE A 253 21.46 -2.34 -2.18
CA ILE A 253 21.86 -1.42 -1.12
C ILE A 253 20.63 -1.03 -0.31
N VAL A 254 20.72 -1.20 1.01
CA VAL A 254 19.65 -0.89 1.95
C VAL A 254 20.10 0.19 2.91
N SER A 255 19.26 1.21 3.12
CA SER A 255 19.53 2.24 4.13
C SER A 255 18.24 2.78 4.75
N PRO A 256 18.17 3.01 6.07
CA PRO A 256 16.93 3.45 6.73
C PRO A 256 16.52 4.89 6.39
N TYR A 257 17.40 5.69 5.77
CA TYR A 257 17.16 7.10 5.53
C TYR A 257 17.02 7.42 4.03
N ALA A 258 15.90 8.07 3.68
CA ALA A 258 15.62 8.46 2.30
C ALA A 258 16.67 9.42 1.70
N ALA A 259 17.27 10.30 2.50
CA ALA A 259 18.37 11.15 2.04
C ALA A 259 19.63 10.33 1.71
N GLN A 260 19.97 9.32 2.51
CA GLN A 260 21.05 8.39 2.18
C GLN A 260 20.77 7.59 0.91
N VAL A 261 19.54 7.10 0.72
CA VAL A 261 19.14 6.42 -0.52
C VAL A 261 19.35 7.31 -1.74
N ARG A 262 18.99 8.60 -1.67
CA ARG A 262 19.24 9.57 -2.76
C ARG A 262 20.74 9.81 -2.97
N LEU A 263 21.50 10.00 -1.89
CA LEU A 263 22.95 10.19 -1.95
C LEU A 263 23.64 9.01 -2.63
N LEU A 264 23.33 7.79 -2.21
CA LEU A 264 23.88 6.55 -2.78
C LEU A 264 23.56 6.41 -4.26
N LYS A 265 22.31 6.67 -4.68
CA LYS A 265 21.92 6.70 -6.10
C LYS A 265 22.80 7.67 -6.88
N ASN A 266 22.95 8.90 -6.41
CA ASN A 266 23.76 9.92 -7.07
C ASN A 266 25.26 9.54 -7.09
N THR A 267 25.76 8.93 -6.03
CA THR A 267 27.17 8.48 -5.95
C THR A 267 27.46 7.35 -6.93
N LEU A 268 26.57 6.36 -7.07
CA LEU A 268 26.74 5.29 -8.06
C LEU A 268 26.63 5.81 -9.50
N ILE A 269 25.66 6.70 -9.78
CA ILE A 269 25.50 7.33 -11.10
C ILE A 269 26.77 8.13 -11.49
N ARG A 270 27.31 8.94 -10.56
CA ARG A 270 28.56 9.68 -10.81
C ARG A 270 29.75 8.78 -11.06
N ALA A 271 29.74 7.57 -10.50
CA ALA A 271 30.77 6.57 -10.71
C ALA A 271 30.57 5.74 -11.99
N GLY A 272 29.55 6.03 -12.81
CA GLY A 272 29.25 5.33 -14.05
C GLY A 272 28.61 3.95 -13.85
N LEU A 273 28.05 3.66 -12.66
CA LEU A 273 27.40 2.38 -12.39
C LEU A 273 25.90 2.46 -12.68
N PRO A 274 25.30 1.41 -13.29
CA PRO A 274 23.87 1.36 -13.53
C PRO A 274 23.12 1.28 -12.20
N THR A 275 22.06 2.08 -12.06
CA THR A 275 21.22 2.10 -10.86
C THR A 275 19.79 1.74 -11.21
N ALA A 276 18.89 1.56 -10.24
CA ALA A 276 17.49 1.18 -10.45
C ALA A 276 16.65 2.00 -11.46
N ARG A 277 17.18 3.07 -12.08
CA ARG A 277 16.58 3.72 -13.26
C ARG A 277 16.82 2.95 -14.56
N ASP A 278 17.89 2.16 -14.60
CA ASP A 278 18.29 1.29 -15.69
C ASP A 278 17.71 -0.10 -15.42
N LYS A 279 17.10 -0.73 -16.44
CA LYS A 279 16.69 -2.14 -16.33
C LYS A 279 17.92 -2.98 -15.97
N GLY A 280 17.85 -3.68 -14.84
CA GLY A 280 18.96 -4.52 -14.36
C GLY A 280 20.07 -3.79 -13.59
N GLY A 281 19.89 -2.51 -13.20
CA GLY A 281 20.87 -1.79 -12.37
C GLY A 281 20.85 -2.17 -10.88
N VAL A 282 21.81 -1.65 -10.12
CA VAL A 282 21.91 -1.84 -8.67
C VAL A 282 20.67 -1.28 -7.97
N GLU A 283 20.04 -2.11 -7.14
CA GLU A 283 18.82 -1.74 -6.44
C GLU A 283 19.14 -1.00 -5.13
N ILE A 284 18.60 0.21 -4.95
CA ILE A 284 18.84 1.03 -3.76
C ILE A 284 17.51 1.48 -3.17
N ASN A 285 17.21 1.03 -1.96
CA ASN A 285 15.94 1.33 -1.29
C ASN A 285 16.06 1.44 0.24
N SER A 286 14.97 1.88 0.88
CA SER A 286 14.83 1.75 2.32
C SER A 286 14.58 0.30 2.74
N VAL A 287 14.74 0.02 4.04
CA VAL A 287 14.43 -1.30 4.62
C VAL A 287 12.97 -1.68 4.30
N ASP A 288 12.04 -0.76 4.56
CA ASP A 288 10.60 -0.93 4.31
C ASP A 288 10.32 -1.22 2.82
N GLY A 289 11.05 -0.56 1.90
CA GLY A 289 10.93 -0.76 0.45
C GLY A 289 11.60 -2.04 -0.08
N TYR A 290 12.33 -2.79 0.75
CA TYR A 290 13.04 -4.01 0.37
C TYR A 290 12.33 -5.29 0.84
N GLN A 291 11.16 -5.19 1.48
CA GLN A 291 10.40 -6.35 1.94
C GLN A 291 9.95 -7.22 0.77
N GLY A 292 10.02 -8.55 0.96
CA GLY A 292 9.70 -9.53 -0.08
C GLY A 292 10.73 -9.60 -1.22
N ARG A 293 11.85 -8.86 -1.14
CA ARG A 293 12.95 -8.89 -2.11
C ARG A 293 14.16 -9.59 -1.51
N GLU A 294 15.02 -10.11 -2.37
CA GLU A 294 16.30 -10.73 -2.03
C GLU A 294 17.33 -10.50 -3.14
N LYS A 295 18.62 -10.57 -2.80
CA LYS A 295 19.76 -10.38 -3.72
C LYS A 295 20.93 -11.30 -3.38
N GLU A 296 21.83 -11.53 -4.32
CA GLU A 296 23.06 -12.28 -4.05
C GLU A 296 23.91 -11.59 -3.00
N ALA A 297 24.09 -10.27 -3.12
CA ALA A 297 24.80 -9.46 -2.14
C ALA A 297 23.97 -8.26 -1.68
N ILE A 298 23.97 -8.00 -0.38
CA ILE A 298 23.35 -6.81 0.23
C ILE A 298 24.41 -5.99 0.96
N VAL A 299 24.40 -4.68 0.71
CA VAL A 299 25.18 -3.70 1.45
C VAL A 299 24.24 -2.80 2.26
N ILE A 300 24.40 -2.77 3.58
CA ILE A 300 23.60 -1.94 4.48
C ILE A 300 24.39 -0.69 4.87
N SER A 301 23.83 0.50 4.70
CA SER A 301 24.37 1.76 5.27
C SER A 301 23.47 2.24 6.40
N THR A 302 24.01 2.27 7.61
CA THR A 302 23.28 2.62 8.84
C THR A 302 23.16 4.12 9.09
N VAL A 303 24.04 4.93 8.48
CA VAL A 303 24.07 6.40 8.43
C VAL A 303 24.45 7.07 9.75
N ARG A 304 23.92 6.56 10.86
CA ARG A 304 23.99 7.20 12.17
C ARG A 304 25.40 7.16 12.71
N SER A 305 25.91 8.35 13.01
CA SER A 305 27.25 8.57 13.56
C SER A 305 27.20 9.83 14.40
N SER A 306 26.81 9.69 15.65
CA SER A 306 26.53 10.79 16.57
C SER A 306 27.00 10.49 17.98
N SER A 307 27.73 11.43 18.57
CA SER A 307 28.21 11.29 19.95
C SER A 307 27.09 11.45 21.00
N SER A 308 25.96 12.07 20.67
CA SER A 308 24.86 12.35 21.62
C SER A 308 23.45 11.97 21.13
N GLY A 309 23.28 11.63 19.85
CA GLY A 309 21.99 11.24 19.28
C GLY A 309 21.61 9.78 19.52
N GLY A 310 20.32 9.49 19.64
CA GLY A 310 19.78 8.12 19.66
C GLY A 310 19.60 7.55 18.26
N LEU A 311 19.68 6.23 18.07
CA LEU A 311 19.73 5.53 16.76
C LEU A 311 18.52 5.76 15.82
N GLY A 312 17.41 6.32 16.30
CA GLY A 312 16.23 6.60 15.47
C GLY A 312 15.69 5.32 14.83
N PHE A 313 15.40 5.34 13.53
CA PHE A 313 14.91 4.17 12.78
C PHE A 313 15.84 2.94 12.81
N VAL A 314 17.12 3.14 13.10
CA VAL A 314 18.12 2.05 13.18
C VAL A 314 17.90 1.20 14.44
N ALA A 315 17.28 1.75 15.50
CA ALA A 315 17.01 1.02 16.75
C ALA A 315 15.93 -0.07 16.63
N ASP A 316 15.15 -0.05 15.55
CA ASP A 316 14.07 -1.00 15.34
C ASP A 316 14.63 -2.37 14.94
N TRP A 317 14.53 -3.33 15.87
CA TRP A 317 15.06 -4.67 15.68
C TRP A 317 14.37 -5.44 14.54
N ARG A 318 13.10 -5.15 14.22
CA ARG A 318 12.38 -5.77 13.11
C ARG A 318 12.93 -5.28 11.78
N ARG A 319 13.25 -3.97 11.69
CA ARG A 319 13.96 -3.42 10.53
C ARG A 319 15.35 -4.02 10.37
N ALA A 320 16.10 -4.18 11.46
CA ALA A 320 17.39 -4.86 11.42
C ALA A 320 17.26 -6.31 10.93
N ASN A 321 16.29 -7.06 11.45
CA ASN A 321 16.00 -8.42 11.00
C ASN A 321 15.69 -8.48 9.50
N VAL A 322 14.80 -7.61 9.01
CA VAL A 322 14.51 -7.54 7.56
C VAL A 322 15.79 -7.26 6.78
N ALA A 323 16.56 -6.24 7.16
CA ALA A 323 17.77 -5.85 6.44
C ALA A 323 18.82 -6.98 6.40
N PHE A 324 19.07 -7.65 7.53
CA PHE A 324 20.02 -8.77 7.60
C PHE A 324 19.58 -9.98 6.75
N THR A 325 18.28 -10.20 6.59
CA THR A 325 17.71 -11.39 5.94
C THR A 325 17.42 -11.21 4.44
N ARG A 326 17.96 -10.16 3.81
CA ARG A 326 17.80 -9.91 2.36
C ARG A 326 18.90 -10.54 1.49
N ALA A 327 20.06 -10.86 2.07
CA ALA A 327 21.23 -11.38 1.35
C ALA A 327 21.16 -12.89 1.15
N ARG A 328 21.44 -13.41 -0.04
CA ARG A 328 21.58 -14.85 -0.29
C ARG A 328 23.00 -15.34 -0.01
N ARG A 329 24.00 -14.68 -0.58
CA ARG A 329 25.41 -15.12 -0.55
C ARG A 329 26.32 -14.20 0.26
N GLY A 330 26.10 -12.89 0.27
CA GLY A 330 26.99 -11.94 0.94
C GLY A 330 26.30 -10.78 1.63
N LEU A 331 26.67 -10.49 2.89
CA LEU A 331 26.16 -9.36 3.66
C LEU A 331 27.29 -8.43 4.11
N VAL A 332 27.26 -7.17 3.68
CA VAL A 332 28.17 -6.13 4.18
C VAL A 332 27.37 -5.07 4.91
N VAL A 333 27.79 -4.71 6.12
CA VAL A 333 27.15 -3.67 6.93
C VAL A 333 28.14 -2.56 7.21
N VAL A 334 27.78 -1.34 6.86
CA VAL A 334 28.60 -0.13 7.00
C VAL A 334 27.97 0.77 8.05
N GLY A 335 28.74 1.18 9.05
CA GLY A 335 28.21 2.02 10.12
C GLY A 335 29.21 2.42 11.18
N ASP A 336 28.82 3.35 12.04
CA ASP A 336 29.62 3.76 13.20
C ASP A 336 29.40 2.78 14.36
N PRO A 337 30.41 1.97 14.75
CA PRO A 337 30.25 1.03 15.85
C PRO A 337 29.95 1.68 17.20
N GLU A 338 30.44 2.89 17.46
CA GLU A 338 30.21 3.56 18.75
C GLU A 338 28.79 4.07 18.89
N THR A 339 28.20 4.52 17.78
CA THR A 339 26.78 4.91 17.74
C THR A 339 25.90 3.67 17.80
N LEU A 340 26.18 2.65 16.98
CA LEU A 340 25.40 1.41 16.92
C LEU A 340 25.43 0.64 18.26
N GLY A 341 26.60 0.56 18.91
CA GLY A 341 26.79 -0.15 20.18
C GLY A 341 26.02 0.45 21.37
N ARG A 342 25.32 1.58 21.19
CA ARG A 342 24.44 2.17 22.21
C ARG A 342 23.07 1.52 22.27
N ASP A 343 22.65 0.82 21.21
CA ASP A 343 21.45 0.00 21.26
C ASP A 343 21.80 -1.34 21.93
N PRO A 344 21.34 -1.60 23.16
CA PRO A 344 21.68 -2.81 23.90
C PRO A 344 20.93 -4.04 23.38
N THR A 345 19.88 -3.85 22.56
CA THR A 345 18.95 -4.92 22.19
C THR A 345 19.40 -5.69 20.95
N THR A 346 19.83 -4.99 19.90
CA THR A 346 20.10 -5.59 18.60
C THR A 346 21.54 -5.35 18.16
N TRP A 347 21.95 -4.08 18.10
CA TRP A 347 23.23 -3.72 17.49
C TRP A 347 24.43 -4.01 18.38
N ALA A 348 24.36 -3.76 19.70
CA ALA A 348 25.47 -4.12 20.58
C ALA A 348 25.72 -5.65 20.63
N PRO A 349 24.67 -6.51 20.77
CA PRO A 349 24.84 -7.96 20.63
C PRO A 349 25.36 -8.38 19.25
N TRP A 350 24.88 -7.76 18.17
CA TRP A 350 25.35 -8.04 16.82
C TRP A 350 26.83 -7.67 16.62
N LEU A 351 27.26 -6.48 17.08
CA LEU A 351 28.65 -6.04 17.03
C LEU A 351 29.56 -6.96 17.85
N LYS A 352 29.12 -7.39 19.04
CA LYS A 352 29.81 -8.41 19.83
C LYS A 352 29.97 -9.70 19.04
N TRP A 353 28.89 -10.21 18.45
CA TRP A 353 28.92 -11.44 17.65
C TRP A 353 29.85 -11.31 16.43
N VAL A 354 29.82 -10.18 15.72
CA VAL A 354 30.72 -9.90 14.60
C VAL A 354 32.19 -9.86 15.04
N ARG A 355 32.48 -9.21 16.17
CA ARG A 355 33.83 -9.15 16.73
C ARG A 355 34.32 -10.54 17.13
N ASP A 356 33.52 -11.29 17.88
CA ASP A 356 33.87 -12.62 18.39
C ASP A 356 34.04 -13.63 17.23
N THR A 357 33.28 -13.46 16.14
CA THR A 357 33.44 -14.26 14.91
C THR A 357 34.50 -13.72 13.96
N GLY A 358 35.13 -12.57 14.23
CA GLY A 358 36.15 -11.98 13.36
C GLY A 358 35.64 -11.49 11.99
N CYS A 359 34.34 -11.17 11.87
CA CYS A 359 33.70 -10.76 10.62
C CYS A 359 33.70 -9.23 10.42
N TYR A 360 34.83 -8.57 10.66
CA TYR A 360 34.97 -7.11 10.54
C TYR A 360 36.25 -6.70 9.83
N SER A 361 36.25 -5.54 9.15
CA SER A 361 37.43 -5.03 8.42
C SER A 361 37.55 -3.51 8.52
N PRO A 362 38.72 -2.96 8.91
CA PRO A 362 40.00 -3.66 9.10
C PRO A 362 40.09 -4.41 10.46
N PRO A 363 41.01 -5.40 10.60
CA PRO A 363 41.29 -6.05 11.88
C PRO A 363 41.63 -5.05 12.99
N GLY A 364 41.29 -5.38 14.24
CA GLY A 364 41.49 -4.51 15.41
C GLY A 364 40.50 -3.35 15.57
N SER A 365 39.65 -3.06 14.58
CA SER A 365 38.76 -1.89 14.60
C SER A 365 37.62 -1.96 15.63
N LEU A 366 37.25 -3.15 16.12
CA LEU A 366 36.21 -3.35 17.12
C LEU A 366 36.74 -3.67 18.54
N ASP A 367 38.05 -3.90 18.69
CA ASP A 367 38.65 -4.41 19.92
C ASP A 367 38.51 -3.44 21.10
N ARG A 368 38.36 -2.15 20.80
CA ARG A 368 38.23 -1.08 21.80
C ARG A 368 36.79 -0.83 22.26
N LEU A 369 35.81 -1.45 21.61
CA LEU A 369 34.40 -1.24 21.97
C LEU A 369 34.10 -1.98 23.27
N PRO A 370 33.42 -1.32 24.23
CA PRO A 370 33.02 -2.00 25.45
C PRO A 370 32.08 -3.15 25.11
N ASN A 371 32.13 -4.22 25.92
CA ASN A 371 31.09 -5.23 25.85
C ASN A 371 29.72 -4.60 26.16
N PRO A 372 28.64 -5.07 25.50
CA PRO A 372 27.28 -4.66 25.86
C PRO A 372 27.08 -4.85 27.37
N ARG A 373 26.49 -3.85 28.05
CA ARG A 373 26.25 -3.92 29.50
C ARG A 373 25.02 -4.79 29.77
N GLY A 374 25.20 -5.89 30.51
CA GLY A 374 24.12 -6.78 30.98
C GLY A 374 23.73 -7.90 30.01
N ASP A 375 22.87 -8.81 30.46
CA ASP A 375 22.17 -9.76 29.59
C ASP A 375 21.25 -8.96 28.66
N SER A 376 21.49 -8.99 27.35
CA SER A 376 20.62 -8.33 26.37
C SER A 376 19.20 -8.89 26.50
N GLU A 377 18.20 -8.02 26.63
CA GLU A 377 16.81 -8.45 26.64
C GLU A 377 16.50 -9.27 25.40
N ALA A 378 15.90 -10.44 25.59
CA ALA A 378 15.52 -11.30 24.48
C ALA A 378 14.45 -10.61 23.62
N ILE A 379 14.67 -10.59 22.31
CA ILE A 379 13.77 -9.98 21.31
C ILE A 379 13.14 -11.05 20.41
N GLY A 380 12.15 -10.64 19.60
CA GLY A 380 11.42 -11.54 18.72
C GLY A 380 10.74 -12.70 19.46
N LEU A 381 10.86 -13.92 18.94
CA LEU A 381 10.22 -15.11 19.52
C LEU A 381 10.83 -15.56 20.85
N ALA A 382 12.02 -15.06 21.20
CA ALA A 382 12.67 -15.34 22.47
C ALA A 382 12.23 -14.39 23.59
N ALA A 383 11.54 -13.29 23.25
CA ALA A 383 11.01 -12.35 24.23
C ALA A 383 9.98 -13.02 25.15
N LYS A 384 10.03 -12.72 26.45
CA LYS A 384 9.04 -13.27 27.42
C LYS A 384 7.63 -12.84 26.99
N SER A 385 6.69 -13.79 26.98
CA SER A 385 5.29 -13.63 26.57
C SER A 385 4.55 -12.42 27.20
N GLY A 386 5.07 -11.89 28.31
CA GLY A 386 4.52 -10.73 28.99
C GLY A 386 4.50 -9.43 28.19
N ASP A 387 5.38 -9.21 27.20
CA ASP A 387 5.37 -7.95 26.44
C ASP A 387 4.28 -7.89 25.37
N SER A 388 4.02 -9.01 24.69
CA SER A 388 2.88 -9.14 23.77
C SER A 388 1.55 -9.07 24.50
N GLU A 389 1.48 -9.62 25.72
CA GLU A 389 0.30 -9.53 26.59
C GLU A 389 0.07 -8.09 27.11
N LYS A 390 1.15 -7.34 27.40
CA LYS A 390 1.07 -5.92 27.74
C LYS A 390 0.53 -5.09 26.57
N LEU A 391 0.91 -5.39 25.33
CA LEU A 391 0.39 -4.72 24.14
C LEU A 391 -1.12 -4.95 23.98
N LEU A 392 -1.59 -6.20 24.13
CA LEU A 392 -3.03 -6.51 24.16
C LEU A 392 -3.77 -5.82 25.31
N LYS A 393 -3.18 -5.81 26.51
CA LYS A 393 -3.78 -5.13 27.68
C LYS A 393 -3.84 -3.61 27.46
N LYS A 394 -2.82 -3.01 26.85
CA LYS A 394 -2.80 -1.58 26.49
C LYS A 394 -3.85 -1.23 25.45
N SER A 395 -3.97 -2.02 24.38
CA SER A 395 -5.00 -1.79 23.35
C SER A 395 -6.40 -1.95 23.95
N ALA A 396 -6.66 -3.03 24.70
CA ALA A 396 -7.93 -3.24 25.37
C ALA A 396 -8.29 -2.11 26.36
N GLN A 397 -7.32 -1.62 27.14
CA GLN A 397 -7.52 -0.50 28.07
C GLN A 397 -7.74 0.84 27.35
N ALA A 398 -7.07 1.09 26.23
CA ALA A 398 -7.28 2.29 25.43
C ALA A 398 -8.71 2.32 24.88
N TRP A 399 -9.19 1.19 24.35
CA TRP A 399 -10.56 1.05 23.84
C TRP A 399 -11.59 1.20 24.96
N ALA A 400 -11.38 0.57 26.12
CA ALA A 400 -12.27 0.71 27.27
C ALA A 400 -12.36 2.16 27.80
N LYS A 401 -11.25 2.92 27.77
CA LYS A 401 -11.23 4.34 28.15
C LYS A 401 -11.95 5.23 27.15
N GLU A 402 -11.79 4.95 25.85
CA GLU A 402 -12.53 5.67 24.81
C GLU A 402 -14.02 5.37 24.86
N ASP A 403 -14.41 4.12 25.08
CA ASP A 403 -15.82 3.73 25.15
C ASP A 403 -16.49 4.30 26.40
N ALA A 404 -15.83 4.23 27.56
CA ALA A 404 -16.29 4.91 28.78
C ALA A 404 -16.33 6.45 28.64
N GLY A 405 -15.43 7.03 27.84
CA GLY A 405 -15.43 8.46 27.49
C GLY A 405 -16.56 8.82 26.52
N SER A 406 -16.87 7.94 25.58
CA SER A 406 -17.98 8.05 24.62
C SER A 406 -19.33 7.92 25.34
N GLU A 407 -19.47 6.97 26.26
CA GLU A 407 -20.63 6.78 27.12
C GLU A 407 -20.81 7.91 28.13
N ARG A 408 -19.72 8.46 28.70
CA ARG A 408 -19.77 9.67 29.53
C ARG A 408 -20.17 10.92 28.73
N LYS A 409 -19.75 11.05 27.47
CA LYS A 409 -20.20 12.13 26.58
C LYS A 409 -21.65 11.94 26.15
N ARG A 410 -22.07 10.71 25.85
CA ARG A 410 -23.47 10.35 25.53
C ARG A 410 -24.39 10.59 26.74
N SER A 411 -24.00 10.18 27.94
CA SER A 411 -24.78 10.40 29.17
C SER A 411 -24.81 11.87 29.62
N ARG A 412 -23.71 12.63 29.48
CA ARG A 412 -23.71 14.10 29.71
C ARG A 412 -24.54 14.86 28.66
N SER A 413 -24.50 14.44 27.39
CA SER A 413 -25.36 15.02 26.35
C SER A 413 -26.84 14.65 26.51
N ALA A 414 -27.13 13.49 27.12
CA ALA A 414 -28.48 13.07 27.46
C ALA A 414 -29.02 13.78 28.72
N SER A 415 -28.16 14.12 29.70
CA SER A 415 -28.58 14.76 30.94
C SER A 415 -28.67 16.30 30.88
N SER A 416 -28.09 16.97 29.88
CA SER A 416 -28.05 18.44 29.84
C SER A 416 -28.64 19.13 28.60
N GLY A 417 -29.46 18.46 27.78
CA GLY A 417 -29.90 19.11 26.52
C GLY A 417 -31.17 18.67 25.81
N SER A 418 -31.97 17.71 26.29
CA SER A 418 -32.95 17.04 25.40
C SER A 418 -34.45 17.24 25.67
N SER A 419 -34.89 17.96 26.72
CA SER A 419 -36.36 18.10 26.94
C SER A 419 -36.99 19.37 26.37
N LYS A 420 -36.23 20.46 26.19
CA LYS A 420 -36.77 21.73 25.63
C LYS A 420 -36.57 21.89 24.12
N LYS A 421 -35.52 21.32 23.53
CA LYS A 421 -35.21 21.46 22.10
C LYS A 421 -36.02 20.50 21.23
N ARG A 422 -36.26 19.27 21.70
CA ARG A 422 -37.04 18.23 21.00
C ARG A 422 -38.52 18.60 20.88
N ARG A 423 -39.15 19.06 21.98
CA ARG A 423 -40.51 19.63 21.98
C ARG A 423 -40.69 20.86 21.10
N LYS A 424 -39.62 21.65 20.87
CA LYS A 424 -39.65 22.85 20.01
C LYS A 424 -39.48 22.51 18.54
N LEU A 425 -38.80 21.40 18.21
CA LEU A 425 -38.63 20.89 16.84
C LEU A 425 -39.86 20.10 16.38
N GLU A 426 -40.44 19.25 17.24
CA GLU A 426 -41.68 18.51 16.94
C GLU A 426 -42.86 19.45 16.69
N LYS A 427 -43.03 20.50 17.52
CA LYS A 427 -44.05 21.55 17.27
C LYS A 427 -43.79 22.39 16.01
N LYS A 428 -42.54 22.47 15.53
CA LYS A 428 -42.18 23.22 14.32
C LYS A 428 -42.41 22.38 13.07
N GLU A 429 -42.18 21.08 13.14
CA GLU A 429 -42.48 20.12 12.07
C GLU A 429 -43.99 19.90 11.92
N GLU A 430 -44.74 19.74 13.01
CA GLU A 430 -46.22 19.66 12.95
C GLU A 430 -46.85 20.93 12.33
N ASN A 431 -46.33 22.11 12.65
CA ASN A 431 -46.81 23.36 12.05
C ASN A 431 -46.40 23.52 10.58
N LYS A 432 -45.29 22.89 10.16
CA LYS A 432 -44.84 22.91 8.78
C LYS A 432 -45.65 21.95 7.92
N GLU A 433 -45.94 20.75 8.42
CA GLU A 433 -46.85 19.79 7.77
C GLU A 433 -48.29 20.32 7.68
N LYS A 434 -48.79 21.01 8.73
CA LYS A 434 -50.12 21.65 8.69
C LYS A 434 -50.20 22.77 7.65
N LYS A 435 -49.12 23.55 7.45
CA LYS A 435 -49.06 24.58 6.40
C LYS A 435 -48.91 23.99 4.99
N GLU A 436 -48.16 22.91 4.83
CA GLU A 436 -48.01 22.23 3.54
C GLU A 436 -49.26 21.46 3.10
N LYS A 437 -50.07 20.94 4.04
CA LYS A 437 -51.39 20.37 3.74
C LYS A 437 -52.40 21.45 3.33
N LYS A 438 -52.48 22.57 4.06
CA LYS A 438 -53.37 23.70 3.72
C LYS A 438 -53.09 24.28 2.32
N GLY A 439 -51.82 24.44 1.95
CA GLY A 439 -51.45 24.94 0.61
C GLY A 439 -51.61 23.93 -0.53
N LYS A 440 -51.75 22.63 -0.23
CA LYS A 440 -52.07 21.59 -1.23
C LYS A 440 -53.57 21.48 -1.45
N ASP A 441 -54.39 21.72 -0.43
CA ASP A 441 -55.85 21.70 -0.55
C ASP A 441 -56.36 22.94 -1.33
N GLU A 442 -55.84 24.14 -1.04
CA GLU A 442 -56.19 25.36 -1.80
C GLU A 442 -55.82 25.27 -3.31
N LYS A 443 -54.68 24.62 -3.63
CA LYS A 443 -54.29 24.37 -5.03
C LYS A 443 -55.11 23.28 -5.73
N LYS A 444 -55.76 22.39 -4.97
CA LYS A 444 -56.60 21.33 -5.51
C LYS A 444 -57.99 21.88 -5.84
N ASP A 445 -58.48 22.79 -5.01
CA ASP A 445 -59.76 23.48 -5.22
C ASP A 445 -59.68 24.47 -6.40
N GLU A 446 -58.61 25.26 -6.53
CA GLU A 446 -58.39 26.11 -7.72
C GLU A 446 -58.25 25.31 -9.03
N LYS A 447 -57.80 24.06 -8.96
CA LYS A 447 -57.62 23.20 -10.14
C LYS A 447 -58.93 22.54 -10.55
N LYS A 448 -59.78 22.16 -9.58
CA LYS A 448 -61.16 21.69 -9.83
C LYS A 448 -62.03 22.80 -10.42
N GLU A 449 -61.96 24.01 -9.89
CA GLU A 449 -62.75 25.14 -10.40
C GLU A 449 -62.37 25.54 -11.84
N LYS A 450 -61.11 25.31 -12.23
CA LYS A 450 -60.61 25.51 -13.61
C LYS A 450 -60.96 24.37 -14.55
N GLU A 451 -61.19 23.16 -14.05
CA GLU A 451 -61.63 22.01 -14.85
C GLU A 451 -63.15 22.07 -15.09
N GLU A 452 -63.95 22.43 -14.09
CA GLU A 452 -65.41 22.65 -14.25
C GLU A 452 -65.73 23.78 -15.23
N LYS A 453 -65.01 24.92 -15.16
CA LYS A 453 -65.16 26.02 -16.13
C LYS A 453 -64.75 25.62 -17.56
N LYS A 454 -63.89 24.62 -17.73
CA LYS A 454 -63.47 24.09 -19.04
C LYS A 454 -64.47 23.09 -19.61
N GLU A 455 -65.16 22.33 -18.78
CA GLU A 455 -66.23 21.43 -19.23
C GLU A 455 -67.48 22.22 -19.65
N GLU A 456 -67.88 23.27 -18.91
CA GLU A 456 -69.00 24.14 -19.30
C GLU A 456 -68.76 24.88 -20.64
N THR A 457 -67.50 25.22 -20.96
CA THR A 457 -67.17 25.84 -22.27
C THR A 457 -67.13 24.83 -23.41
N LYS A 458 -66.89 23.54 -23.13
CA LYS A 458 -66.91 22.47 -24.13
C LYS A 458 -68.34 22.09 -24.50
N GLU A 459 -69.23 21.96 -23.51
CA GLU A 459 -70.65 21.67 -23.73
C GLU A 459 -71.38 22.78 -24.51
N LYS A 460 -70.99 24.05 -24.35
CA LYS A 460 -71.52 25.17 -25.14
C LYS A 460 -70.99 25.21 -26.57
N LYS A 461 -69.86 24.57 -26.86
CA LYS A 461 -69.28 24.49 -28.21
C LYS A 461 -69.91 23.34 -29.02
N ASP A 462 -70.16 22.20 -28.37
CA ASP A 462 -70.74 21.02 -29.03
C ASP A 462 -72.24 21.19 -29.38
N LYS A 463 -72.95 22.14 -28.75
CA LYS A 463 -74.32 22.51 -29.13
C LYS A 463 -74.43 23.47 -30.33
N LYS A 464 -73.30 24.00 -30.86
CA LYS A 464 -73.32 24.98 -31.96
C LYS A 464 -72.90 24.42 -33.33
N GLU A 465 -72.45 23.17 -33.41
CA GLU A 465 -71.95 22.54 -34.66
C GLU A 465 -72.90 21.51 -35.30
N LYS A 466 -74.16 21.40 -34.86
CA LYS A 466 -75.21 20.64 -35.56
C LYS A 466 -76.25 21.56 -36.21
N LYS A 467 -75.90 22.15 -37.37
CA LYS A 467 -76.84 22.63 -38.42
C LYS A 467 -76.10 22.91 -39.75
N ALA A 468 -76.06 21.88 -40.62
CA ALA A 468 -76.15 21.87 -42.11
C ALA A 468 -75.22 22.75 -43.00
N PRO A 469 -75.09 22.47 -44.33
CA PRO A 469 -74.96 21.20 -45.03
C PRO A 469 -73.83 21.16 -46.12
N ARG A 470 -73.79 20.01 -46.81
CA ARG A 470 -72.84 19.42 -47.79
C ARG A 470 -72.56 20.21 -49.09
N GLY A 471 -71.36 20.01 -49.65
CA GLY A 471 -71.01 20.38 -51.05
C GLY A 471 -69.62 19.93 -51.55
N SER A 472 -69.62 18.85 -52.34
CA SER A 472 -68.74 18.41 -53.46
C SER A 472 -67.30 18.93 -53.72
N ARG A 473 -66.42 17.94 -53.91
CA ARG A 473 -65.45 17.68 -55.01
C ARG A 473 -64.27 18.63 -55.35
N SER A 474 -63.13 17.92 -55.51
CA SER A 474 -62.10 18.01 -56.57
C SER A 474 -60.84 18.87 -56.40
N ARG A 475 -59.75 18.23 -56.83
CA ARG A 475 -58.34 18.64 -56.91
C ARG A 475 -58.15 19.84 -57.86
N SER A 476 -57.15 20.69 -57.59
CA SER A 476 -55.99 20.91 -58.47
C SER A 476 -55.11 22.10 -58.06
N ASN A 477 -53.80 21.88 -58.19
CA ASN A 477 -52.71 22.75 -58.62
C ASN A 477 -52.64 24.27 -58.32
N SER A 478 -51.40 24.63 -57.94
CA SER A 478 -50.56 25.69 -58.53
C SER A 478 -50.14 26.86 -57.63
N ALA A 479 -48.81 26.91 -57.45
CA ALA A 479 -47.92 28.03 -57.70
C ALA A 479 -48.14 29.40 -57.06
N GLY A 480 -47.11 29.82 -56.30
CA GLY A 480 -46.54 31.18 -56.26
C GLY A 480 -47.40 32.29 -55.65
N SER A 481 -46.89 33.27 -54.93
CA SER A 481 -45.53 33.68 -54.56
C SER A 481 -45.71 34.81 -53.52
N GLY A 482 -44.68 35.08 -52.70
CA GLY A 482 -44.54 36.42 -52.10
C GLY A 482 -44.57 36.53 -50.57
N LYS A 483 -43.37 36.40 -49.98
CA LYS A 483 -42.76 37.38 -49.03
C LYS A 483 -43.63 37.87 -47.85
N LYS A 484 -43.26 37.50 -46.60
CA LYS A 484 -42.24 38.19 -45.76
C LYS A 484 -42.36 37.79 -44.27
N LYS A 485 -41.19 37.75 -43.61
CA LYS A 485 -40.90 37.82 -42.15
C LYS A 485 -41.05 36.55 -41.30
N LYS A 486 -39.92 35.84 -41.12
CA LYS A 486 -39.28 35.58 -39.80
C LYS A 486 -37.98 34.76 -39.96
N GLU A 487 -36.95 35.41 -40.49
CA GLU A 487 -35.55 35.09 -40.15
C GLU A 487 -35.07 36.13 -39.16
N LYS A 488 -34.84 35.72 -37.91
CA LYS A 488 -33.93 36.36 -36.94
C LYS A 488 -33.91 35.51 -35.67
N LYS A 489 -32.69 35.16 -35.23
CA LYS A 489 -32.29 34.44 -33.99
C LYS A 489 -32.04 32.93 -34.11
N LYS A 490 -31.19 32.55 -35.07
CA LYS A 490 -30.21 31.45 -34.89
C LYS A 490 -28.83 31.94 -35.36
N ASP A 491 -28.33 32.99 -34.70
CA ASP A 491 -26.94 33.46 -34.85
C ASP A 491 -26.53 34.20 -33.57
N LYS A 492 -26.30 33.43 -32.50
CA LYS A 492 -25.66 33.89 -31.26
C LYS A 492 -25.28 32.71 -30.36
N LYS A 493 -24.53 31.73 -30.89
CA LYS A 493 -23.84 30.75 -30.04
C LYS A 493 -22.60 30.09 -30.65
N VAL A 494 -22.02 30.68 -31.70
CA VAL A 494 -20.75 30.21 -32.31
C VAL A 494 -19.58 31.19 -32.08
N LYS A 495 -19.81 32.46 -31.69
CA LYS A 495 -18.74 33.43 -31.40
C LYS A 495 -18.27 33.52 -29.93
N LYS A 496 -18.20 32.40 -29.19
CA LYS A 496 -17.66 32.41 -27.80
C LYS A 496 -16.70 31.27 -27.44
N LYS A 497 -16.12 30.58 -28.44
CA LYS A 497 -15.06 29.56 -28.21
C LYS A 497 -13.74 29.80 -28.94
N GLU A 498 -13.62 30.83 -29.78
CA GLU A 498 -12.36 31.17 -30.47
C GLU A 498 -11.60 32.36 -29.87
N LYS A 499 -11.89 32.75 -28.62
CA LYS A 499 -11.18 33.84 -27.91
C LYS A 499 -10.52 33.41 -26.60
N LYS A 500 -10.15 32.13 -26.48
CA LYS A 500 -9.47 31.59 -25.29
C LYS A 500 -8.29 30.66 -25.59
N LYS A 501 -7.74 30.72 -26.81
CA LYS A 501 -6.56 29.95 -27.24
C LYS A 501 -5.42 30.81 -27.80
N SER A 502 -5.39 32.10 -27.50
CA SER A 502 -4.36 33.04 -27.97
C SER A 502 -3.83 33.91 -26.83
N SER A 503 -3.50 33.30 -25.69
CA SER A 503 -2.81 33.96 -24.57
C SER A 503 -2.11 32.93 -23.70
N GLU A 504 -1.09 32.25 -24.25
CA GLU A 504 -0.02 31.58 -23.51
C GLU A 504 1.05 31.10 -24.52
N SER A 505 1.72 32.07 -25.12
CA SER A 505 2.98 31.88 -25.85
C SER A 505 3.68 33.23 -25.90
N GLY A 506 4.60 33.49 -24.97
CA GLY A 506 5.45 34.67 -25.00
C GLY A 506 5.82 35.21 -23.63
N SER A 507 6.89 34.66 -23.04
CA SER A 507 7.83 35.44 -22.24
C SER A 507 9.18 34.73 -22.27
N SER A 508 10.10 35.36 -23.00
CA SER A 508 11.55 35.18 -22.92
C SER A 508 12.10 35.40 -21.51
#